data_AF-A0A937UQU4-F1
#
_entry.id   AF-A0A937UQU4-F1
#
_cell.length_a   1.000
_cell.length_b   1.000
_cell.length_c   1.000
_cell.angle_alpha   90.00
_cell.angle_beta   90.00
_cell.angle_gamma   90.00
#
_symmetry.space_group_name_H-M   'P 1'
#
loop_
_entity.id
_entity.type
_entity.pdbx_description
1 polymer ?
#
loop_
_entity_poly.entity_id
_entity_poly.type
_entity_poly.pdbx_seq_one_letter_code
_entity_poly.pdbx_strand_id
1 'polypeptide(L)'
;MADRPDAEVRRARELLNTPWRADPEATVVGARQLIELGPAYVAEAVEQIRLHVLTNYRLGMGVRIEGARLLAGLGGKYVTYAAYGLRLMINEYRGYVDLFENMDAAKELAGLGPAYVGEAAWELRRQIRMPDADEWDRGYGALYLADLRGPGVMPEPPWELDFPVYGASQDPVEQRRFEQRWVEGWGTVRGAPDQPLWHLSFGHRTPAGGTLVVSTWRGLGSHWHGPHGPQEAASDAAIDSQVGALGLAFPRDAARGRAEEDFRRAAAPLDDWPRSWPTLTITVNDDRAEFRVRRLGDAWAAVAQLGPLAVGVYGRGCELGDHSLFSASTTYSQPSGGRGSPPLPRSAL
;
A
#
# COMPACT_ATOMS: atom_id res chain seq x y z
N MET A 1 43.41 -18.85 -17.32
CA MET A 1 42.01 -18.82 -17.81
C MET A 1 41.02 -18.64 -16.66
N ALA A 2 41.35 -17.79 -15.68
CA ALA A 2 40.61 -17.61 -14.42
C ALA A 2 40.00 -16.20 -14.27
N ASP A 3 39.92 -15.41 -15.35
CA ASP A 3 39.74 -13.94 -15.29
C ASP A 3 38.37 -13.44 -15.82
N ARG A 4 37.60 -14.31 -16.48
CA ARG A 4 36.39 -13.89 -17.21
C ARG A 4 35.18 -13.61 -16.29
N PRO A 5 34.86 -14.45 -15.28
CA PRO A 5 33.77 -14.17 -14.36
C PRO A 5 34.01 -12.88 -13.55
N ASP A 6 35.26 -12.63 -13.13
CA ASP A 6 35.61 -11.45 -12.32
C ASP A 6 35.50 -10.14 -13.11
N ALA A 7 35.82 -10.16 -14.41
CA ALA A 7 35.61 -9.03 -15.29
C ALA A 7 34.13 -8.76 -15.56
N GLU A 8 33.32 -9.81 -15.76
CA GLU A 8 31.88 -9.70 -16.00
C GLU A 8 31.13 -9.20 -14.75
N VAL A 9 31.47 -9.70 -13.56
CA VAL A 9 30.95 -9.21 -12.27
C VAL A 9 31.32 -7.75 -12.04
N ARG A 10 32.56 -7.36 -12.33
CA ARG A 10 33.02 -5.97 -12.18
C ARG A 10 32.23 -5.03 -13.08
N ARG A 11 32.04 -5.40 -14.34
CA ARG A 11 31.23 -4.64 -15.29
C ARG A 11 29.78 -4.50 -14.84
N ALA A 12 29.17 -5.57 -14.34
CA ALA A 12 27.82 -5.52 -13.81
C ALA A 12 27.70 -4.56 -12.61
N ARG A 13 28.68 -4.58 -11.70
CA ARG A 13 28.77 -3.64 -10.56
C ARG A 13 29.04 -2.20 -10.97
N GLU A 14 29.81 -1.98 -12.03
CA GLU A 14 29.98 -0.64 -12.61
C GLU A 14 28.64 -0.08 -13.08
N LEU A 15 27.82 -0.90 -13.77
CA LEU A 15 26.47 -0.51 -14.17
C LEU A 15 25.55 -0.22 -12.98
N LEU A 16 25.60 -1.03 -11.92
CA LEU A 16 24.84 -0.79 -10.69
C LEU A 16 25.17 0.56 -10.04
N ASN A 17 26.44 0.98 -10.09
CA ASN A 17 26.91 2.24 -9.53
C ASN A 17 26.74 3.44 -10.45
N THR A 18 26.29 3.23 -11.70
CA THR A 18 26.02 4.33 -12.61
C THR A 18 24.91 5.20 -12.03
N PRO A 19 25.12 6.52 -11.88
CA PRO A 19 24.06 7.41 -11.42
C PRO A 19 22.85 7.32 -12.34
N TRP A 20 21.66 7.13 -11.78
CA TRP A 20 20.41 6.99 -12.56
C TRP A 20 20.15 8.17 -13.53
N ARG A 21 20.70 9.36 -13.27
CA ARG A 21 20.60 10.52 -14.18
C ARG A 21 21.46 10.38 -15.43
N ALA A 22 22.55 9.62 -15.33
CA ALA A 22 23.44 9.35 -16.46
C ALA A 22 22.91 8.21 -17.31
N ASP A 23 22.41 7.15 -16.67
CA ASP A 23 21.76 6.02 -17.33
C ASP A 23 20.68 5.44 -16.39
N PRO A 24 19.39 5.70 -16.67
CA PRO A 24 18.28 5.19 -15.87
C PRO A 24 18.15 3.67 -15.87
N GLU A 25 18.65 3.00 -16.92
CA GLU A 25 18.50 1.55 -17.11
C GLU A 25 19.68 0.76 -16.54
N ALA A 26 20.84 1.40 -16.37
CA ALA A 26 22.08 0.75 -15.95
C ALA A 26 21.92 -0.15 -14.71
N THR A 27 21.17 0.28 -13.69
CA THR A 27 20.94 -0.54 -12.50
C THR A 27 20.19 -1.84 -12.83
N VAL A 28 19.16 -1.77 -13.68
CA VAL A 28 18.38 -2.95 -14.10
C VAL A 28 19.24 -3.88 -14.96
N VAL A 29 20.05 -3.32 -15.88
CA VAL A 29 20.97 -4.08 -16.73
C VAL A 29 22.06 -4.76 -15.89
N GLY A 30 22.69 -4.04 -14.97
CA GLY A 30 23.71 -4.57 -14.08
C GLY A 30 23.15 -5.67 -13.16
N ALA A 31 21.96 -5.47 -12.61
CA ALA A 31 21.28 -6.47 -11.80
C ALA A 31 20.96 -7.75 -12.59
N ARG A 32 20.48 -7.62 -13.84
CA ARG A 32 20.26 -8.77 -14.73
C ARG A 32 21.54 -9.54 -15.00
N GLN A 33 22.63 -8.84 -15.32
CA GLN A 33 23.93 -9.46 -15.55
C GLN A 33 24.41 -10.24 -14.31
N LEU A 34 24.28 -9.67 -13.11
CA LEU A 34 24.60 -10.38 -11.87
C LEU A 34 23.74 -11.65 -11.70
N ILE A 35 22.44 -11.58 -11.96
CA ILE A 35 21.55 -12.74 -11.88
C ILE A 35 21.99 -13.84 -12.86
N GLU A 36 22.33 -13.48 -14.09
CA GLU A 36 22.79 -14.40 -15.14
C GLU A 36 24.15 -15.05 -14.81
N LEU A 37 25.03 -14.34 -14.09
CA LEU A 37 26.32 -14.85 -13.63
C LEU A 37 26.20 -15.90 -12.51
N GLY A 38 25.05 -15.98 -11.84
CA GLY A 38 24.70 -17.12 -10.99
C GLY A 38 24.16 -16.77 -9.60
N PRO A 39 23.75 -17.80 -8.84
CA PRO A 39 23.01 -17.65 -7.59
C PRO A 39 23.77 -16.86 -6.50
N ALA A 40 25.10 -16.84 -6.55
CA ALA A 40 25.94 -16.11 -5.61
C ALA A 40 25.71 -14.58 -5.64
N TYR A 41 25.24 -14.04 -6.77
CA TYR A 41 25.05 -12.59 -6.97
C TYR A 41 23.58 -12.16 -6.94
N VAL A 42 22.62 -13.10 -6.87
CA VAL A 42 21.19 -12.81 -6.87
C VAL A 42 20.78 -11.92 -5.70
N ALA A 43 21.33 -12.15 -4.50
CA ALA A 43 21.00 -11.33 -3.34
C ALA A 43 21.41 -9.86 -3.52
N GLU A 44 22.59 -9.62 -4.09
CA GLU A 44 23.09 -8.28 -4.41
C GLU A 44 22.20 -7.61 -5.46
N ALA A 45 21.93 -8.29 -6.57
CA ALA A 45 21.07 -7.79 -7.64
C ALA A 45 19.66 -7.43 -7.15
N VAL A 46 19.05 -8.30 -6.34
CA VAL A 46 17.73 -8.08 -5.77
C VAL A 46 17.72 -6.84 -4.88
N GLU A 47 18.72 -6.68 -4.02
CA GLU A 47 18.77 -5.52 -3.12
C GLU A 47 18.92 -4.21 -3.90
N GLN A 48 19.74 -4.21 -4.96
CA GLN A 48 19.89 -3.05 -5.82
C GLN A 48 18.59 -2.67 -6.54
N ILE A 49 17.88 -3.65 -7.10
CA ILE A 49 16.57 -3.41 -7.72
C ILE A 49 15.58 -2.86 -6.69
N ARG A 50 15.52 -3.45 -5.49
CA ARG A 50 14.57 -3.01 -4.46
C ARG A 50 14.82 -1.58 -3.99
N LEU A 51 16.07 -1.25 -3.66
CA LEU A 51 16.42 0.04 -3.05
C LEU A 51 16.52 1.18 -4.07
N HIS A 52 17.01 0.89 -5.28
CA HIS A 52 17.39 1.93 -6.24
C HIS A 52 16.49 1.99 -7.47
N VAL A 53 15.74 0.92 -7.76
CA VAL A 53 14.80 0.88 -8.88
C VAL A 53 13.36 1.03 -8.39
N LEU A 54 12.85 0.07 -7.61
CA LEU A 54 11.42 0.02 -7.27
C LEU A 54 10.94 1.22 -6.46
N THR A 55 11.76 1.73 -5.54
CA THR A 55 11.41 2.87 -4.66
C THR A 55 11.81 4.23 -5.21
N ASN A 56 12.45 4.28 -6.38
CA ASN A 56 12.93 5.53 -6.96
C ASN A 56 11.92 6.10 -7.96
N TYR A 57 10.97 6.90 -7.47
CA TYR A 57 9.94 7.57 -8.27
C TYR A 57 10.49 8.50 -9.37
N ARG A 58 11.80 8.78 -9.39
CA ARG A 58 12.44 9.58 -10.45
C ARG A 58 12.85 8.76 -11.65
N LEU A 59 12.87 7.43 -11.54
CA LEU A 59 13.01 6.54 -12.69
C LEU A 59 11.66 6.43 -13.40
N GLY A 60 11.68 6.41 -14.74
CA GLY A 60 10.49 6.19 -15.54
C GLY A 60 9.84 4.83 -15.22
N MET A 61 8.51 4.76 -15.36
CA MET A 61 7.76 3.58 -14.95
C MET A 61 8.19 2.31 -15.69
N GLY A 62 8.55 2.42 -16.97
CA GLY A 62 9.06 1.29 -17.76
C GLY A 62 10.29 0.61 -17.13
N VAL A 63 11.27 1.38 -16.63
CA VAL A 63 12.47 0.85 -15.96
C VAL A 63 12.07 0.12 -14.67
N ARG A 64 11.10 0.66 -13.95
CA ARG A 64 10.66 0.13 -12.66
C ARG A 64 9.82 -1.12 -12.81
N ILE A 65 8.93 -1.15 -13.80
CA ILE A 65 8.23 -2.37 -14.24
C ILE A 65 9.24 -3.44 -14.62
N GLU A 66 10.30 -3.09 -15.37
CA GLU A 66 11.33 -4.06 -15.74
C GLU A 66 12.09 -4.59 -14.52
N GLY A 67 12.38 -3.74 -13.53
CA GLY A 67 12.89 -4.18 -12.24
C GLY A 67 11.93 -5.14 -11.52
N ALA A 68 10.63 -4.86 -11.53
CA ALA A 68 9.63 -5.75 -10.94
C ALA A 68 9.56 -7.10 -11.67
N ARG A 69 9.59 -7.10 -13.01
CA ARG A 69 9.63 -8.32 -13.83
C ARG A 69 10.87 -9.17 -13.55
N LEU A 70 12.04 -8.54 -13.41
CA LEU A 70 13.27 -9.23 -13.01
C LEU A 70 13.10 -9.95 -11.67
N LEU A 71 12.52 -9.28 -10.66
CA LEU A 71 12.27 -9.93 -9.37
C LEU A 71 11.22 -11.05 -9.48
N ALA A 72 10.15 -10.84 -10.25
CA ALA A 72 9.12 -11.86 -10.47
C ALA A 72 9.69 -13.12 -11.13
N GLY A 73 10.60 -12.96 -12.10
CA GLY A 73 11.26 -14.07 -12.80
C GLY A 73 12.14 -14.95 -11.91
N LEU A 74 12.60 -14.44 -10.76
CA LEU A 74 13.34 -15.23 -9.76
C LEU A 74 12.42 -16.14 -8.92
N GLY A 75 11.12 -15.90 -8.93
CA GLY A 75 10.12 -16.72 -8.23
C GLY A 75 10.16 -16.62 -6.70
N GLY A 76 9.36 -17.45 -6.03
CA GLY A 76 9.30 -17.56 -4.57
C GLY A 76 9.06 -16.20 -3.89
N LYS A 77 9.88 -15.89 -2.88
CA LYS A 77 9.78 -14.63 -2.11
C LYS A 77 10.00 -13.37 -2.94
N TYR A 78 10.64 -13.46 -4.11
CA TYR A 78 10.94 -12.29 -4.95
C TYR A 78 9.71 -11.79 -5.70
N VAL A 79 8.71 -12.65 -5.94
CA VAL A 79 7.39 -12.25 -6.47
C VAL A 79 6.71 -11.24 -5.53
N THR A 80 6.86 -11.41 -4.22
CA THR A 80 6.33 -10.46 -3.23
C THR A 80 6.97 -9.07 -3.36
N TYR A 81 8.27 -8.99 -3.67
CA TYR A 81 8.94 -7.70 -3.91
C TYR A 81 8.52 -7.06 -5.23
N ALA A 82 8.33 -7.87 -6.27
CA ALA A 82 7.77 -7.40 -7.52
C ALA A 82 6.37 -6.80 -7.31
N ALA A 83 5.51 -7.52 -6.60
CA ALA A 83 4.16 -7.06 -6.26
C ALA A 83 4.22 -5.75 -5.48
N TYR A 84 5.07 -5.66 -4.45
CA TYR A 84 5.27 -4.43 -3.68
C TYR A 84 5.68 -3.25 -4.56
N GLY A 85 6.66 -3.43 -5.46
CA GLY A 85 7.08 -2.39 -6.39
C GLY A 85 5.95 -1.92 -7.30
N LEU A 86 5.18 -2.87 -7.86
CA LEU A 86 4.04 -2.55 -8.74
C LEU A 86 2.93 -1.83 -7.98
N ARG A 87 2.65 -2.22 -6.73
CA ARG A 87 1.70 -1.52 -5.86
C ARG A 87 2.12 -0.08 -5.56
N LEU A 88 3.42 0.17 -5.37
CA LEU A 88 3.93 1.53 -5.25
C LEU A 88 3.66 2.32 -6.53
N MET A 89 3.92 1.73 -7.70
CA MET A 89 3.67 2.37 -9.00
C MET A 89 2.19 2.65 -9.25
N ILE A 90 1.30 1.68 -8.95
CA ILE A 90 -0.16 1.84 -9.10
C ILE A 90 -0.69 2.96 -8.21
N ASN A 91 -0.15 3.08 -7.00
CA ASN A 91 -0.54 4.08 -6.01
C ASN A 91 0.32 5.33 -6.04
N GLU A 92 1.22 5.46 -7.02
CA GLU A 92 2.03 6.66 -7.14
C GLU A 92 1.15 7.83 -7.51
N TYR A 93 1.19 8.82 -6.61
CA TYR A 93 0.15 9.81 -6.51
C TYR A 93 0.16 10.80 -7.69
N ARG A 94 -1.05 11.24 -8.06
CA ARG A 94 -1.41 12.15 -9.17
C ARG A 94 -0.42 13.31 -9.33
N GLY A 95 0.12 13.46 -10.55
CA GLY A 95 0.96 14.59 -10.97
C GLY A 95 2.36 14.20 -11.50
N TYR A 96 2.82 12.97 -11.23
CA TYR A 96 4.15 12.51 -11.66
C TYR A 96 4.13 11.62 -12.90
N VAL A 97 3.03 10.89 -13.09
CA VAL A 97 2.90 9.73 -13.97
C VAL A 97 1.51 9.78 -14.62
N ASP A 98 1.40 9.41 -15.90
CA ASP A 98 0.11 9.38 -16.61
C ASP A 98 -0.74 8.19 -16.11
N LEU A 99 -2.07 8.34 -16.04
CA LEU A 99 -3.00 7.29 -15.60
C LEU A 99 -2.77 5.97 -16.34
N PHE A 100 -2.46 6.06 -17.63
CA PHE A 100 -1.99 4.97 -18.48
C PHE A 100 -0.88 4.12 -17.84
N GLU A 101 0.17 4.74 -17.29
CA GLU A 101 1.30 3.99 -16.74
C GLU A 101 0.88 3.29 -15.42
N ASN A 102 0.05 3.92 -14.60
CA ASN A 102 -0.53 3.27 -13.41
C ASN A 102 -1.39 2.04 -13.79
N MET A 103 -2.07 2.08 -14.95
CA MET A 103 -2.80 0.93 -15.48
C MET A 103 -1.86 -0.18 -15.96
N ASP A 104 -0.70 0.19 -16.54
CA ASP A 104 0.35 -0.76 -16.90
C ASP A 104 0.91 -1.47 -15.67
N ALA A 105 1.19 -0.75 -14.59
CA ALA A 105 1.63 -1.37 -13.35
C ALA A 105 0.57 -2.33 -12.77
N ALA A 106 -0.72 -1.99 -12.87
CA ALA A 106 -1.82 -2.88 -12.48
C ALA A 106 -1.90 -4.13 -13.37
N LYS A 107 -1.70 -4.00 -14.68
CA LYS A 107 -1.62 -5.13 -15.60
C LYS A 107 -0.45 -6.05 -15.25
N GLU A 108 0.73 -5.50 -15.00
CA GLU A 108 1.90 -6.27 -14.60
C GLU A 108 1.67 -6.98 -13.26
N LEU A 109 0.93 -6.35 -12.34
CA LEU A 109 0.55 -6.96 -11.07
C LEU A 109 -0.30 -8.21 -11.29
N ALA A 110 -1.28 -8.17 -12.20
CA ALA A 110 -2.04 -9.37 -12.59
C ALA A 110 -1.14 -10.47 -13.15
N GLY A 111 -0.10 -10.07 -13.89
CA GLY A 111 0.88 -10.97 -14.50
C GLY A 111 1.74 -11.75 -13.50
N LEU A 112 1.81 -11.34 -12.23
CA LEU A 112 2.55 -12.04 -11.19
C LEU A 112 1.90 -13.36 -10.76
N GLY A 113 0.62 -13.56 -11.08
CA GLY A 113 -0.08 -14.82 -10.87
C GLY A 113 -1.53 -14.65 -10.40
N PRO A 114 -2.28 -15.76 -10.31
CA PRO A 114 -3.72 -15.74 -10.02
C PRO A 114 -4.10 -14.99 -8.72
N ALA A 115 -3.22 -15.01 -7.72
CA ALA A 115 -3.44 -14.32 -6.45
C ALA A 115 -3.54 -12.78 -6.59
N TYR A 116 -3.00 -12.20 -7.67
CA TYR A 116 -2.93 -10.75 -7.89
C TYR A 116 -3.94 -10.23 -8.91
N VAL A 117 -4.63 -11.12 -9.63
CA VAL A 117 -5.62 -10.74 -10.66
C VAL A 117 -6.79 -9.94 -10.07
N GLY A 118 -7.25 -10.29 -8.87
CA GLY A 118 -8.32 -9.57 -8.18
C GLY A 118 -7.92 -8.12 -7.83
N GLU A 119 -6.70 -7.95 -7.32
CA GLU A 119 -6.10 -6.64 -7.02
C GLU A 119 -5.98 -5.77 -8.26
N ALA A 120 -5.35 -6.30 -9.31
CA ALA A 120 -5.17 -5.60 -10.57
C ALA A 120 -6.50 -5.18 -11.21
N ALA A 121 -7.49 -6.07 -11.23
CA ALA A 121 -8.81 -5.77 -11.75
C ALA A 121 -9.55 -4.73 -10.90
N TRP A 122 -9.31 -4.70 -9.59
CA TRP A 122 -9.85 -3.65 -8.74
C TRP A 122 -9.21 -2.30 -9.06
N GLU A 123 -7.88 -2.26 -9.18
CA GLU A 123 -7.12 -1.05 -9.48
C GLU A 123 -7.48 -0.44 -10.82
N LEU A 124 -7.59 -1.26 -11.87
CA LEU A 124 -8.03 -0.81 -13.19
C LEU A 124 -9.45 -0.22 -13.14
N ARG A 125 -10.38 -0.83 -12.40
CA ARG A 125 -11.75 -0.27 -12.22
C ARG A 125 -11.74 1.06 -11.46
N ARG A 126 -10.86 1.20 -10.47
CA ARG A 126 -10.67 2.46 -9.73
C ARG A 126 -10.18 3.55 -10.69
N GLN A 127 -9.15 3.26 -11.47
CA GLN A 127 -8.50 4.22 -12.36
C GLN A 127 -9.43 4.72 -13.47
N ILE A 128 -10.18 3.85 -14.17
CA ILE A 128 -11.12 4.28 -15.23
C ILE A 128 -12.31 5.10 -14.71
N ARG A 129 -12.63 5.01 -13.40
CA ARG A 129 -13.71 5.76 -12.77
C ARG A 129 -13.25 7.11 -12.22
N MET A 130 -11.95 7.40 -12.30
CA MET A 130 -11.46 8.67 -11.77
C MET A 130 -11.98 9.85 -12.63
N PRO A 131 -12.25 11.02 -12.02
CA PRO A 131 -12.76 12.19 -12.75
C PRO A 131 -11.80 12.73 -13.81
N ASP A 132 -10.50 12.49 -13.64
CA ASP A 132 -9.40 12.89 -14.52
C ASP A 132 -9.07 11.86 -15.61
N ALA A 133 -9.62 10.65 -15.55
CA ALA A 133 -9.51 9.70 -16.65
C ALA A 133 -10.19 10.27 -17.89
N ASP A 134 -9.50 10.31 -19.02
CA ASP A 134 -10.10 10.69 -20.29
C ASP A 134 -10.77 9.48 -20.97
N GLU A 135 -11.23 9.62 -22.21
CA GLU A 135 -11.83 8.51 -22.95
C GLU A 135 -10.80 7.42 -23.30
N TRP A 136 -9.54 7.81 -23.51
CA TRP A 136 -8.46 6.90 -23.82
C TRP A 136 -8.11 6.05 -22.61
N ASP A 137 -7.91 6.65 -21.44
CA ASP A 137 -7.67 5.95 -20.17
C ASP A 137 -8.78 4.95 -19.87
N ARG A 138 -10.03 5.37 -20.04
CA ARG A 138 -11.20 4.50 -19.84
C ARG A 138 -11.21 3.33 -20.80
N GLY A 139 -10.95 3.57 -22.08
CA GLY A 139 -10.85 2.51 -23.08
C GLY A 139 -9.71 1.54 -22.79
N TYR A 140 -8.54 2.08 -22.42
CA TYR A 140 -7.34 1.32 -22.10
C TYR A 140 -7.55 0.40 -20.89
N GLY A 141 -8.02 0.94 -19.77
CA GLY A 141 -8.32 0.14 -18.59
C GLY A 141 -9.47 -0.85 -18.80
N ALA A 142 -10.48 -0.51 -19.61
CA ALA A 142 -11.57 -1.43 -19.94
C ALA A 142 -11.10 -2.63 -20.77
N LEU A 143 -10.18 -2.42 -21.71
CA LEU A 143 -9.56 -3.50 -22.50
C LEU A 143 -8.89 -4.52 -21.57
N TYR A 144 -8.04 -4.06 -20.65
CA TYR A 144 -7.37 -4.97 -19.72
C TYR A 144 -8.32 -5.63 -18.73
N LEU A 145 -9.35 -4.93 -18.26
CA LEU A 145 -10.38 -5.55 -17.44
C LEU A 145 -11.11 -6.69 -18.17
N ALA A 146 -11.29 -6.58 -19.49
CA ALA A 146 -11.87 -7.66 -20.29
C ALA A 146 -10.92 -8.86 -20.39
N ASP A 147 -9.60 -8.62 -20.48
CA ASP A 147 -8.57 -9.65 -20.53
C ASP A 147 -8.42 -10.41 -19.20
N LEU A 148 -8.66 -9.75 -18.06
CA LEU A 148 -8.56 -10.36 -16.72
C LEU A 148 -9.73 -11.29 -16.35
N ARG A 149 -10.69 -11.55 -17.27
CA ARG A 149 -11.89 -12.44 -17.15
C ARG A 149 -12.21 -12.94 -15.73
N GLY A 150 -12.99 -12.15 -14.98
CA GLY A 150 -13.62 -12.56 -13.72
C GLY A 150 -14.29 -11.38 -12.99
N PRO A 151 -15.38 -11.60 -12.22
CA PRO A 151 -15.86 -10.60 -11.27
C PRO A 151 -14.76 -10.43 -10.21
N GLY A 152 -14.03 -9.31 -10.27
CA GLY A 152 -12.86 -9.11 -9.43
C GLY A 152 -13.27 -9.07 -7.97
N VAL A 153 -12.86 -10.09 -7.22
CA VAL A 153 -12.90 -10.06 -5.76
C VAL A 153 -11.73 -9.18 -5.30
N MET A 154 -12.01 -8.30 -4.35
CA MET A 154 -11.02 -7.47 -3.66
C MET A 154 -9.86 -8.36 -3.16
N PRO A 155 -8.59 -7.95 -3.32
CA PRO A 155 -7.50 -8.67 -2.69
C PRO A 155 -7.64 -8.54 -1.17
N GLU A 156 -7.52 -9.66 -0.48
CA GLU A 156 -7.33 -9.65 0.97
C GLU A 156 -5.98 -8.98 1.29
N PRO A 157 -5.90 -8.15 2.35
CA PRO A 157 -4.62 -7.55 2.76
C PRO A 157 -3.53 -8.62 2.96
N PRO A 158 -2.24 -8.25 2.89
CA PRO A 158 -1.16 -9.20 3.16
C PRO A 158 -1.41 -9.87 4.53
N TRP A 159 -1.40 -11.20 4.54
CA TRP A 159 -1.76 -12.02 5.68
C TRP A 159 -0.92 -11.68 6.93
N GLU A 160 -1.54 -11.88 8.10
CA GLU A 160 -1.07 -11.51 9.44
C GLU A 160 -0.80 -10.01 9.65
N LEU A 161 -1.86 -9.30 10.06
CA LEU A 161 -1.73 -7.98 10.66
C LEU A 161 -1.25 -8.15 12.10
N ASP A 162 -0.09 -7.57 12.42
CA ASP A 162 0.46 -7.56 13.79
C ASP A 162 -0.14 -6.44 14.66
N PHE A 163 -1.13 -5.71 14.14
CA PHE A 163 -1.97 -4.77 14.88
C PHE A 163 -3.42 -4.79 14.37
N PRO A 164 -4.41 -4.44 15.21
CA PRO A 164 -5.80 -4.36 14.77
C PRO A 164 -5.99 -3.22 13.76
N VAL A 165 -6.68 -3.50 12.65
CA VAL A 165 -7.03 -2.48 11.65
C VAL A 165 -8.53 -2.23 11.66
N TYR A 166 -8.91 -0.96 11.81
CA TYR A 166 -10.29 -0.51 11.90
C TYR A 166 -10.92 -0.27 10.53
N GLY A 167 -12.25 -0.36 10.48
CA GLY A 167 -13.02 -0.29 9.23
C GLY A 167 -13.22 -1.65 8.59
N ALA A 168 -12.55 -2.72 9.08
CA ALA A 168 -12.71 -4.09 8.62
C ALA A 168 -13.65 -4.87 9.58
N SER A 169 -14.93 -5.00 9.23
CA SER A 169 -15.86 -5.87 9.97
C SER A 169 -15.71 -7.30 9.48
N GLN A 170 -15.59 -8.24 10.42
CA GLN A 170 -15.66 -9.68 10.14
C GLN A 170 -17.10 -10.22 10.15
N ASP A 171 -18.09 -9.41 10.55
CA ASP A 171 -19.50 -9.80 10.54
C ASP A 171 -20.05 -9.78 9.10
N PRO A 172 -20.51 -10.93 8.55
CA PRO A 172 -21.07 -11.03 7.21
C PRO A 172 -22.32 -10.15 6.99
N VAL A 173 -23.04 -9.75 8.03
CA VAL A 173 -24.21 -8.85 7.94
C VAL A 173 -23.75 -7.41 7.77
N GLU A 174 -22.75 -6.95 8.53
CA GLU A 174 -22.16 -5.62 8.38
C GLU A 174 -21.35 -5.49 7.09
N GLN A 175 -20.68 -6.55 6.63
CA GLN A 175 -20.04 -6.59 5.31
C GLN A 175 -21.03 -6.33 4.17
N ARG A 176 -22.28 -6.80 4.30
CA ARG A 176 -23.38 -6.54 3.35
C ARG A 176 -24.02 -5.15 3.47
N ARG A 177 -23.78 -4.40 4.55
CA ARG A 177 -24.22 -2.99 4.65
C ARG A 177 -23.29 -2.02 3.93
N PHE A 178 -22.03 -2.43 3.72
CA PHE A 178 -20.98 -1.61 3.13
C PHE A 178 -20.33 -2.33 1.92
N GLU A 179 -21.17 -2.91 1.04
CA GLU A 179 -20.85 -3.84 -0.08
C GLU A 179 -19.76 -3.40 -1.07
N GLN A 180 -19.19 -2.21 -0.92
CA GLN A 180 -18.12 -1.70 -1.78
C GLN A 180 -16.98 -1.17 -0.90
N ARG A 181 -16.25 -2.10 -0.28
CA ARG A 181 -15.01 -1.79 0.42
C ARG A 181 -13.83 -1.87 -0.53
N TRP A 182 -12.78 -1.09 -0.24
CA TRP A 182 -11.52 -1.17 -0.94
C TRP A 182 -10.36 -0.82 -0.02
N VAL A 183 -9.15 -1.25 -0.37
CA VAL A 183 -7.93 -0.67 0.22
C VAL A 183 -7.65 0.64 -0.51
N GLU A 184 -7.62 1.75 0.20
CA GLU A 184 -7.22 3.04 -0.36
C GLU A 184 -5.70 3.20 -0.41
N GLY A 185 -5.00 2.65 0.59
CA GLY A 185 -3.54 2.70 0.66
C GLY A 185 -3.02 1.92 1.86
N TRP A 186 -1.73 1.60 1.85
CA TRP A 186 -1.03 1.08 3.02
C TRP A 186 0.44 1.43 2.97
N GLY A 187 1.10 1.32 4.11
CA GLY A 187 2.53 1.56 4.23
C GLY A 187 3.21 0.47 5.05
N THR A 188 4.41 0.08 4.63
CA THR A 188 5.36 -0.72 5.40
C THR A 188 6.50 0.17 5.90
N VAL A 189 7.13 -0.21 7.01
CA VAL A 189 8.34 0.49 7.49
C VAL A 189 9.39 0.45 6.36
N ARG A 190 10.41 1.31 6.36
CA ARG A 190 11.46 1.30 5.32
C ARG A 190 12.60 0.34 5.70
N GLY A 191 13.08 -0.49 4.76
CA GLY A 191 14.35 -1.23 4.87
C GLY A 191 14.35 -2.77 4.97
N ALA A 192 13.25 -3.51 4.78
CA ALA A 192 13.27 -4.98 4.76
C ALA A 192 12.00 -5.65 4.19
N PRO A 193 12.11 -6.90 3.67
CA PRO A 193 11.02 -7.77 3.19
C PRO A 193 9.87 -8.00 4.17
N ASP A 194 10.22 -8.16 5.44
CA ASP A 194 9.36 -8.69 6.50
C ASP A 194 8.89 -7.55 7.40
N GLN A 195 8.82 -6.34 6.85
CA GLN A 195 8.56 -5.16 7.63
C GLN A 195 7.10 -5.06 7.99
N PRO A 196 6.82 -4.81 9.28
CA PRO A 196 5.46 -4.81 9.73
C PRO A 196 4.74 -3.62 9.08
N LEU A 197 3.48 -3.84 8.73
CA LEU A 197 2.60 -2.81 8.24
C LEU A 197 2.53 -1.69 9.30
N TRP A 198 2.53 -0.43 8.89
CA TRP A 198 2.46 0.70 9.84
C TRP A 198 1.30 1.65 9.56
N HIS A 199 0.74 1.64 8.35
CA HIS A 199 -0.60 2.16 8.12
C HIS A 199 -1.38 1.31 7.10
N LEU A 200 -2.70 1.30 7.23
CA LEU A 200 -3.63 0.68 6.28
C LEU A 200 -4.91 1.51 6.23
N SER A 201 -5.34 1.87 5.03
CA SER A 201 -6.52 2.67 4.75
C SER A 201 -7.54 1.86 3.98
N PHE A 202 -8.77 1.81 4.50
CA PHE A 202 -9.89 1.16 3.88
C PHE A 202 -10.93 2.19 3.47
N GLY A 203 -11.26 2.22 2.18
CA GLY A 203 -12.42 2.95 1.70
C GLY A 203 -13.67 2.09 1.68
N HIS A 204 -14.80 2.77 1.81
CA HIS A 204 -16.13 2.22 1.92
C HIS A 204 -17.09 3.11 1.14
N ARG A 205 -17.99 2.50 0.37
CA ARG A 205 -19.18 3.19 -0.13
C ARG A 205 -20.36 2.91 0.79
N THR A 206 -21.02 3.96 1.23
CA THR A 206 -22.27 3.88 1.99
C THR A 206 -23.43 3.53 1.05
N PRO A 207 -24.53 2.96 1.57
CA PRO A 207 -25.74 2.72 0.78
C PRO A 207 -26.30 3.97 0.10
N ALA A 208 -26.09 5.16 0.71
CA ALA A 208 -26.51 6.44 0.17
C ALA A 208 -25.55 7.01 -0.91
N GLY A 209 -24.50 6.28 -1.30
CA GLY A 209 -23.55 6.69 -2.33
C GLY A 209 -22.40 7.58 -1.82
N GLY A 210 -22.40 7.96 -0.55
CA GLY A 210 -21.28 8.65 0.08
C GLY A 210 -20.05 7.74 0.23
N THR A 211 -18.88 8.35 0.29
CA THR A 211 -17.59 7.68 0.52
C THR A 211 -17.16 7.90 1.97
N LEU A 212 -16.65 6.84 2.60
CA LEU A 212 -16.04 6.84 3.92
C LEU A 212 -14.69 6.14 3.80
N VAL A 213 -13.63 6.68 4.38
CA VAL A 213 -12.34 5.99 4.49
C VAL A 213 -11.90 5.96 5.94
N VAL A 214 -11.34 4.82 6.35
CA VAL A 214 -10.77 4.58 7.67
C VAL A 214 -9.30 4.21 7.50
N SER A 215 -8.40 5.06 7.98
CA SER A 215 -6.96 4.85 8.01
C SER A 215 -6.51 4.48 9.42
N THR A 216 -5.91 3.31 9.61
CA THR A 216 -5.30 2.92 10.89
C THR A 216 -3.79 3.07 10.80
N TRP A 217 -3.21 3.83 11.73
CA TRP A 217 -1.80 4.15 11.84
C TRP A 217 -1.25 3.58 13.14
N ARG A 218 -0.06 2.98 13.09
CA ARG A 218 0.63 2.44 14.27
C ARG A 218 1.81 3.33 14.63
N GLY A 219 1.88 3.76 15.89
CA GLY A 219 3.07 4.41 16.43
C GLY A 219 4.25 3.44 16.46
N LEU A 220 5.38 3.82 15.86
CA LEU A 220 6.61 3.03 15.85
C LEU A 220 7.54 3.59 16.91
N GLY A 221 7.96 2.77 17.87
CA GLY A 221 8.83 3.25 18.95
C GLY A 221 10.14 3.88 18.44
N SER A 222 10.80 4.67 19.30
CA SER A 222 11.99 5.51 19.00
C SER A 222 13.22 4.78 18.43
N HIS A 223 13.19 3.47 18.33
CA HIS A 223 14.29 2.60 17.89
C HIS A 223 14.29 2.33 16.37
N TRP A 224 13.23 2.71 15.65
CA TRP A 224 13.15 2.54 14.20
C TRP A 224 13.40 3.87 13.47
N HIS A 225 14.68 4.20 13.25
CA HIS A 225 15.24 5.27 12.38
C HIS A 225 14.32 6.46 11.95
N GLY A 226 13.59 7.07 12.88
CA GLY A 226 12.72 8.24 12.67
C GLY A 226 11.91 8.61 13.92
N PRO A 227 11.39 9.85 14.04
CA PRO A 227 10.78 10.37 15.27
C PRO A 227 9.32 9.92 15.55
N HIS A 228 8.84 8.82 14.95
CA HIS A 228 7.42 8.44 14.86
C HIS A 228 6.74 7.92 16.14
N GLY A 229 6.72 8.73 17.21
CA GLY A 229 5.98 8.43 18.44
C GLY A 229 4.45 8.41 18.25
N PRO A 230 3.67 7.98 19.27
CA PRO A 230 2.20 7.93 19.22
C PRO A 230 1.55 9.26 18.85
N GLN A 231 2.21 10.36 19.22
CA GLN A 231 1.79 11.70 18.87
C GLN A 231 1.88 11.94 17.35
N GLU A 232 2.99 11.57 16.70
CA GLU A 232 3.14 11.72 15.24
C GLU A 232 2.15 10.85 14.46
N ALA A 233 1.86 9.62 14.93
CA ALA A 233 0.83 8.78 14.29
C ALA A 233 -0.55 9.46 14.27
N ALA A 234 -0.92 10.17 15.35
CA ALA A 234 -2.16 10.96 15.40
C ALA A 234 -2.14 12.13 14.41
N SER A 235 -0.99 12.81 14.28
CA SER A 235 -0.81 13.88 13.30
C SER A 235 -0.95 13.37 11.89
N ASP A 236 -0.26 12.29 11.56
CA ASP A 236 -0.27 11.71 10.23
C ASP A 236 -1.68 11.22 9.87
N ALA A 237 -2.36 10.54 10.79
CA ALA A 237 -3.76 10.16 10.62
C ALA A 237 -4.70 11.36 10.41
N ALA A 238 -4.48 12.46 11.14
CA ALA A 238 -5.27 13.68 11.00
C ALA A 238 -4.99 14.39 9.67
N ILE A 239 -3.74 14.44 9.23
CA ILE A 239 -3.34 15.04 7.95
C ILE A 239 -3.92 14.21 6.81
N ASP A 240 -3.72 12.89 6.83
CA ASP A 240 -4.24 11.94 5.85
C ASP A 240 -5.77 12.08 5.70
N SER A 241 -6.49 12.12 6.82
CA SER A 241 -7.94 12.27 6.82
C SER A 241 -8.40 13.61 6.24
N GLN A 242 -7.72 14.71 6.55
CA GLN A 242 -8.08 16.03 6.02
C GLN A 242 -7.80 16.14 4.52
N VAL A 243 -6.65 15.62 4.10
CA VAL A 243 -6.24 15.60 2.69
C VAL A 243 -7.21 14.75 1.89
N GLY A 244 -7.56 13.57 2.40
CA GLY A 244 -8.60 12.70 1.83
C GLY A 244 -9.96 13.41 1.76
N ALA A 245 -10.42 14.01 2.87
CA ALA A 245 -11.70 14.74 2.93
C ALA A 245 -11.79 15.85 1.89
N LEU A 246 -10.74 16.66 1.76
CA LEU A 246 -10.69 17.76 0.82
C LEU A 246 -10.47 17.29 -0.63
N GLY A 247 -10.18 16.00 -0.84
CA GLY A 247 -9.72 15.50 -2.14
C GLY A 247 -8.45 16.22 -2.60
N LEU A 248 -7.73 16.84 -1.65
CA LEU A 248 -6.51 17.61 -1.84
C LEU A 248 -5.29 16.72 -1.85
N ALA A 249 -5.47 15.45 -2.19
CA ALA A 249 -4.31 14.65 -2.49
C ALA A 249 -3.66 15.38 -3.71
N PHE A 250 -2.54 16.06 -3.40
CA PHE A 250 -1.65 16.97 -4.12
C PHE A 250 -2.27 17.87 -5.23
N PRO A 251 -1.97 19.19 -5.26
CA PRO A 251 -2.42 20.07 -6.35
C PRO A 251 -2.06 19.48 -7.72
N ARG A 252 -2.98 19.55 -8.69
CA ARG A 252 -2.75 19.12 -10.09
C ARG A 252 -1.49 19.73 -10.73
N ASP A 253 -1.04 20.87 -10.20
CA ASP A 253 0.09 21.64 -10.72
C ASP A 253 1.38 21.49 -9.90
N ALA A 254 1.45 20.54 -8.96
CA ALA A 254 2.66 20.29 -8.18
C ALA A 254 3.82 19.91 -9.10
N ALA A 255 4.80 20.81 -9.24
CA ALA A 255 5.96 20.59 -10.09
C ALA A 255 6.65 19.27 -9.71
N ARG A 256 6.90 18.42 -10.70
CA ARG A 256 7.60 17.13 -10.58
C ARG A 256 8.84 17.27 -9.67
N GLY A 257 8.72 16.84 -8.42
CA GLY A 257 9.81 16.75 -7.45
C GLY A 257 9.51 17.33 -6.07
N ARG A 258 8.42 18.09 -5.89
CA ARG A 258 8.07 18.76 -4.63
C ARG A 258 6.84 18.22 -3.91
N ALA A 259 6.31 17.08 -4.32
CA ALA A 259 5.04 16.55 -3.79
C ALA A 259 5.03 16.57 -2.27
N GLU A 260 5.91 15.83 -1.58
CA GLU A 260 5.90 15.74 -0.11
C GLU A 260 6.01 17.11 0.58
N GLU A 261 6.75 18.05 0.00
CA GLU A 261 6.92 19.41 0.51
C GLU A 261 5.70 20.30 0.22
N ASP A 262 5.07 20.14 -0.95
CA ASP A 262 3.84 20.83 -1.35
C ASP A 262 2.62 20.25 -0.61
N PHE A 263 2.63 18.97 -0.26
CA PHE A 263 1.68 18.33 0.65
C PHE A 263 1.87 18.81 2.07
N ARG A 264 3.10 18.84 2.58
CA ARG A 264 3.37 19.47 3.89
C ARG A 264 3.00 20.94 3.88
N ARG A 265 3.17 21.66 2.77
CA ARG A 265 2.79 23.07 2.61
C ARG A 265 1.28 23.28 2.45
N ALA A 266 0.57 22.36 1.79
CA ALA A 266 -0.89 22.36 1.69
C ALA A 266 -1.56 21.90 3.00
N ALA A 267 -0.85 21.07 3.77
CA ALA A 267 -1.20 20.66 5.12
C ALA A 267 -0.71 21.66 6.19
N ALA A 268 0.20 22.59 5.88
CA ALA A 268 0.70 23.58 6.82
C ALA A 268 -0.39 24.52 7.39
N PRO A 269 -1.44 24.91 6.65
CA PRO A 269 -2.62 25.58 7.21
C PRO A 269 -3.54 24.65 8.00
N LEU A 270 -3.37 23.33 7.86
CA LEU A 270 -4.10 22.27 8.57
C LEU A 270 -3.36 21.81 9.85
N ASP A 271 -2.18 22.39 10.10
CA ASP A 271 -1.21 22.06 11.16
C ASP A 271 -1.61 22.64 12.53
N ASP A 272 -2.81 23.20 12.64
CA ASP A 272 -3.51 23.31 13.92
C ASP A 272 -3.80 21.90 14.41
N TRP A 273 -2.81 21.35 15.10
CA TRP A 273 -2.88 20.15 15.91
C TRP A 273 -4.31 19.91 16.42
N PRO A 274 -4.91 18.71 16.29
CA PRO A 274 -6.37 18.50 16.41
C PRO A 274 -6.98 18.79 17.81
N ARG A 275 -6.22 19.35 18.74
CA ARG A 275 -6.69 19.88 20.04
C ARG A 275 -7.84 20.89 19.91
N SER A 276 -7.90 21.67 18.83
CA SER A 276 -8.95 22.68 18.63
C SER A 276 -10.22 22.13 17.97
N TRP A 277 -10.20 20.88 17.49
CA TRP A 277 -11.33 20.30 16.79
C TRP A 277 -12.40 19.85 17.78
N PRO A 278 -13.69 20.09 17.50
CA PRO A 278 -14.77 19.57 18.32
C PRO A 278 -14.68 18.05 18.41
N THR A 279 -15.07 17.51 19.56
CA THR A 279 -15.07 16.07 19.81
C THR A 279 -16.44 15.49 19.51
N LEU A 280 -16.47 14.34 18.86
CA LEU A 280 -17.63 13.48 18.68
C LEU A 280 -17.29 12.10 19.24
N THR A 281 -18.27 11.45 19.87
CA THR A 281 -18.11 10.05 20.27
C THR A 281 -18.55 9.12 19.15
N ILE A 282 -17.70 8.17 18.79
CA ILE A 282 -17.97 7.11 17.81
C ILE A 282 -17.77 5.76 18.50
N THR A 283 -18.57 4.76 18.14
CA THR A 283 -18.43 3.40 18.67
C THR A 283 -17.36 2.64 17.88
N VAL A 284 -16.39 2.04 18.58
CA VAL A 284 -15.28 1.26 18.05
C VAL A 284 -15.22 -0.06 18.80
N ASN A 285 -15.45 -1.20 18.12
CA ASN A 285 -15.51 -2.52 18.75
C ASN A 285 -16.42 -2.55 19.99
N ASP A 286 -17.60 -1.94 19.89
CA ASP A 286 -18.58 -1.77 20.98
C ASP A 286 -18.19 -0.79 22.10
N ASP A 287 -16.96 -0.26 22.10
CA ASP A 287 -16.50 0.78 23.02
C ASP A 287 -16.72 2.19 22.48
N ARG A 288 -16.96 3.15 23.36
CA ARG A 288 -17.08 4.57 22.97
C ARG A 288 -15.69 5.20 22.89
N ALA A 289 -15.31 5.66 21.70
CA ALA A 289 -14.07 6.39 21.46
C ALA A 289 -14.34 7.87 21.10
N GLU A 290 -13.49 8.76 21.58
CA GLU A 290 -13.54 10.18 21.28
C GLU A 290 -12.76 10.49 20.00
N PHE A 291 -13.47 10.94 18.98
CA PHE A 291 -12.90 11.43 17.74
C PHE A 291 -12.93 12.96 17.74
N ARG A 292 -11.79 13.56 17.40
CA ARG A 292 -11.70 14.98 17.06
C ARG A 292 -12.11 15.14 15.61
N VAL A 293 -13.03 16.05 15.33
CA VAL A 293 -13.68 16.17 14.02
C VAL A 293 -13.53 17.57 13.44
N ARG A 294 -13.23 17.65 12.15
CA ARG A 294 -13.25 18.87 11.36
C ARG A 294 -14.19 18.74 10.18
N ARG A 295 -15.10 19.71 10.03
CA ARG A 295 -15.93 19.87 8.82
C ARG A 295 -15.13 20.63 7.75
N LEU A 296 -15.20 20.15 6.52
CA LEU A 296 -14.39 20.60 5.39
C LEU A 296 -15.29 20.70 4.15
N GLY A 297 -16.16 21.72 4.12
CA GLY A 297 -17.18 21.85 3.07
C GLY A 297 -18.24 20.75 3.15
N ASP A 298 -18.42 20.00 2.06
CA ASP A 298 -19.30 18.83 1.95
C ASP A 298 -18.66 17.53 2.48
N ALA A 299 -17.42 17.61 2.95
CA ALA A 299 -16.68 16.52 3.56
C ALA A 299 -16.39 16.76 5.04
N TRP A 300 -15.88 15.74 5.70
CA TRP A 300 -15.43 15.81 7.08
C TRP A 300 -14.23 14.89 7.29
N ALA A 301 -13.38 15.27 8.23
CA ALA A 301 -12.25 14.47 8.72
C ALA A 301 -12.41 14.27 10.23
N ALA A 302 -11.97 13.14 10.73
CA ALA A 302 -12.00 12.78 12.12
C ALA A 302 -10.75 12.00 12.49
N VAL A 303 -10.26 12.16 13.72
CA VAL A 303 -9.10 11.43 14.21
C VAL A 303 -9.28 11.04 15.67
N ALA A 304 -8.89 9.81 16.02
CA ALA A 304 -8.83 9.34 17.39
C ALA A 304 -7.47 8.68 17.67
N GLN A 305 -6.96 8.86 18.89
CA GLN A 305 -5.84 8.08 19.40
C GLN A 305 -6.38 6.94 20.27
N LEU A 306 -6.16 5.70 19.85
CA LEU A 306 -6.61 4.48 20.51
C LEU A 306 -5.39 3.71 21.02
N GLY A 307 -4.82 4.17 22.13
CA GLY A 307 -3.59 3.60 22.70
C GLY A 307 -2.38 3.82 21.78
N PRO A 308 -1.69 2.76 21.31
CA PRO A 308 -0.55 2.89 20.38
C PRO A 308 -0.97 3.17 18.93
N LEU A 309 -2.27 3.15 18.63
CA LEU A 309 -2.81 3.37 17.29
C LEU A 309 -3.44 4.75 17.17
N ALA A 310 -3.34 5.33 15.99
CA ALA A 310 -4.16 6.45 15.57
C ALA A 310 -5.12 5.99 14.47
N VAL A 311 -6.38 6.42 14.55
CA VAL A 311 -7.40 6.13 13.54
C VAL A 311 -7.82 7.45 12.93
N GLY A 312 -7.49 7.61 11.65
CA GLY A 312 -8.01 8.66 10.80
C GLY A 312 -9.27 8.17 10.10
N VAL A 313 -10.28 9.03 10.01
CA VAL A 313 -11.51 8.75 9.27
C VAL A 313 -11.88 9.97 8.48
N TYR A 314 -12.29 9.81 7.23
CA TYR A 314 -12.92 10.90 6.51
C TYR A 314 -14.11 10.44 5.69
N GLY A 315 -15.05 11.35 5.49
CA GLY A 315 -16.27 11.07 4.75
C GLY A 315 -16.62 12.21 3.81
N ARG A 316 -17.18 11.86 2.65
CA ARG A 316 -17.76 12.79 1.68
C ARG A 316 -19.12 12.28 1.22
N GLY A 317 -20.12 13.16 1.21
CA GLY A 317 -21.49 12.78 0.87
C GLY A 317 -22.10 11.75 1.84
N CYS A 318 -21.57 11.65 3.06
CA CYS A 318 -22.13 10.86 4.14
C CYS A 318 -22.15 11.67 5.45
N GLU A 319 -23.15 11.42 6.29
CA GLU A 319 -23.27 12.09 7.58
C GLU A 319 -22.30 11.50 8.60
N LEU A 320 -21.94 12.34 9.58
CA LEU A 320 -21.06 12.00 10.68
C LEU A 320 -21.96 11.72 11.90
N GLY A 321 -22.03 10.47 12.37
CA GLY A 321 -22.81 10.16 13.58
C GLY A 321 -23.03 8.67 13.87
N ASP A 322 -23.28 7.84 12.85
CA ASP A 322 -23.78 6.47 13.06
C ASP A 322 -22.82 5.36 12.60
N HIS A 323 -21.53 5.68 12.45
CA HIS A 323 -20.56 4.73 11.92
C HIS A 323 -19.91 3.93 13.04
N SER A 324 -20.31 2.69 13.23
CA SER A 324 -19.54 1.75 14.05
C SER A 324 -18.26 1.34 13.31
N LEU A 325 -17.12 1.48 13.98
CA LEU A 325 -15.85 0.96 13.48
C LEU A 325 -15.58 -0.40 14.10
N PHE A 326 -15.23 -1.37 13.26
CA PHE A 326 -14.84 -2.71 13.69
C PHE A 326 -13.39 -2.95 13.34
N SER A 327 -12.65 -3.61 14.23
CA SER A 327 -11.29 -4.05 13.97
C SER A 327 -11.26 -5.47 13.43
N ALA A 328 -10.43 -5.71 12.41
CA ALA A 328 -9.91 -7.04 12.14
C ALA A 328 -8.57 -7.18 12.86
N SER A 329 -8.42 -8.20 13.72
CA SER A 329 -7.13 -8.62 14.23
C SER A 329 -6.94 -10.11 13.92
N THR A 330 -5.72 -10.47 13.51
CA THR A 330 -5.35 -11.87 13.31
C THR A 330 -4.33 -12.22 14.37
N THR A 331 -4.77 -12.58 15.57
CA THR A 331 -3.86 -13.22 16.52
C THR A 331 -3.73 -14.68 16.09
N TYR A 332 -2.67 -15.02 15.36
CA TYR A 332 -2.33 -16.43 15.17
C TYR A 332 -1.86 -16.96 16.52
N SER A 333 -2.80 -17.54 17.28
CA SER A 333 -2.42 -18.46 18.35
C SER A 333 -1.79 -19.65 17.66
N GLN A 334 -0.46 -19.70 17.59
CA GLN A 334 0.25 -20.96 17.36
C GLN A 334 -0.40 -22.00 18.28
N PRO A 335 -0.94 -23.11 17.77
CA PRO A 335 -1.43 -24.17 18.64
C PRO A 335 -0.24 -24.66 19.46
N SER A 336 -0.20 -24.26 20.73
CA SER A 336 0.79 -24.73 21.68
C SER A 336 0.72 -26.26 21.73
N GLY A 337 1.87 -26.88 21.50
CA GLY A 337 1.95 -28.28 21.09
C GLY A 337 1.36 -29.28 22.08
N GLY A 338 0.66 -30.26 21.52
CA GLY A 338 0.53 -31.58 22.12
C GLY A 338 1.16 -32.61 21.18
N ARG A 339 2.48 -32.84 21.29
CA ARG A 339 3.07 -34.11 20.81
C ARG A 339 2.61 -35.23 21.75
N GLY A 340 1.35 -35.64 21.62
CA GLY A 340 0.91 -36.95 22.05
C GLY A 340 1.34 -37.94 20.99
N SER A 341 2.32 -38.79 21.28
CA SER A 341 2.60 -39.95 20.44
C SER A 341 1.32 -40.80 20.36
N PRO A 342 0.89 -41.26 19.18
CA PRO A 342 -0.28 -42.13 19.10
C PRO A 342 0.04 -43.46 19.80
N PRO A 343 -0.90 -44.06 20.57
CA PRO A 343 -0.68 -45.38 21.12
C PRO A 343 -0.64 -46.40 19.99
N LEU A 344 0.38 -47.27 20.02
CA LEU A 344 0.47 -48.42 19.14
C LEU A 344 -0.79 -49.29 19.28
N PRO A 345 -1.37 -49.80 18.19
CA PRO A 345 -2.54 -50.65 18.25
C PRO A 345 -2.15 -51.98 18.91
N ARG A 346 -2.80 -52.28 20.04
CA ARG A 346 -2.83 -53.64 20.60
C ARG A 346 -3.62 -54.52 19.65
N SER A 347 -2.93 -55.45 19.02
CA SER A 347 -3.48 -56.68 18.50
C SER A 347 -4.23 -57.44 19.61
N ALA A 348 -5.43 -57.90 19.29
CA ALA A 348 -6.04 -59.04 19.95
C ALA A 348 -7.09 -59.68 19.03
N LEU A 349 -6.77 -60.92 18.63
CA LEU A 349 -7.68 -62.00 18.18
C LEU A 349 -8.36 -61.86 16.81
#